data_AF-A0A2E6KYA9-F1
#
_entry.id   AF-A0A2E6KYA9-F1
#
_cell.length_a   1.000
_cell.length_b   1.000
_cell.length_c   1.000
_cell.angle_alpha   90.00
_cell.angle_beta   90.00
_cell.angle_gamma   90.00
#
_symmetry.space_group_name_H-M   'P 1'
#
loop_
_entity.id
_entity.type
_entity.pdbx_description
1 polymer ?
#
loop_
_entity_poly.entity_id
_entity_poly.type
_entity_poly.pdbx_seq_one_letter_code
_entity_poly.pdbx_strand_id
1 'polypeptide(L)'
;MPNLLDNLLVAAYLLPTLFGLILVLPFGKSIGDSLAGRFEIMGTERGRITAGLQIITFFGFAVSAQTFWISSKISEGGDFCSSSAVFNCDDLIGNAELNVDPIFGLSWGIIGMVIFALLLFMVLVLKNEPNGEYTERFLNYGSVITGAGILVILLLVSYEVQEGKICLYCTTAHIANIAALIGFLRLRKLHEDKTLWKAKPSSK
;
A
#
# COMPACT_ATOMS: atom_id res chain seq x y z
N MET A 1 26.40 -10.43 -7.36
CA MET A 1 25.40 -11.17 -6.57
C MET A 1 24.63 -10.35 -5.52
N PRO A 2 25.01 -9.12 -5.10
CA PRO A 2 24.16 -8.28 -4.23
C PRO A 2 22.78 -7.98 -4.84
N ASN A 3 22.75 -7.66 -6.14
CA ASN A 3 21.56 -7.18 -6.85
C ASN A 3 20.40 -8.21 -6.92
N LEU A 4 20.65 -9.52 -6.75
CA LEU A 4 19.58 -10.53 -6.80
C LEU A 4 18.76 -10.55 -5.51
N LEU A 5 19.41 -10.36 -4.36
CA LEU A 5 18.76 -10.37 -3.05
C LEU A 5 17.87 -9.14 -2.89
N ASP A 6 18.34 -7.97 -3.31
CA ASP A 6 17.57 -6.72 -3.26
C ASP A 6 16.33 -6.79 -4.16
N ASN A 7 16.50 -7.31 -5.39
CA ASN A 7 15.38 -7.51 -6.32
C ASN A 7 14.36 -8.51 -5.76
N LEU A 8 14.81 -9.57 -5.10
CA LEU A 8 13.94 -10.55 -4.46
C LEU A 8 13.19 -9.93 -3.26
N LEU A 9 13.85 -9.07 -2.49
CA LEU A 9 13.27 -8.40 -1.35
C LEU A 9 12.18 -7.41 -1.77
N VAL A 10 12.44 -6.59 -2.80
CA VAL A 10 11.40 -5.74 -3.42
C VAL A 10 10.22 -6.59 -3.90
N ALA A 11 10.49 -7.71 -4.59
CA ALA A 11 9.44 -8.61 -5.07
C ALA A 11 8.59 -9.19 -3.92
N ALA A 12 9.20 -9.44 -2.75
CA ALA A 12 8.51 -9.92 -1.55
C ALA A 12 7.50 -8.90 -1.00
N TYR A 13 7.66 -7.59 -1.30
CA TYR A 13 6.65 -6.56 -0.97
C TYR A 13 5.68 -6.31 -2.12
N LEU A 14 6.19 -6.26 -3.35
CA LEU A 14 5.40 -5.92 -4.53
C LEU A 14 4.37 -7.01 -4.86
N LEU A 15 4.77 -8.29 -4.88
CA LEU A 15 3.87 -9.37 -5.29
C LEU A 15 2.63 -9.50 -4.38
N PRO A 16 2.75 -9.48 -3.03
CA PRO A 16 1.57 -9.45 -2.17
C PRO A 16 0.73 -8.19 -2.35
N THR A 17 1.36 -7.03 -2.54
CA THR A 17 0.63 -5.76 -2.80
C THR A 17 -0.21 -5.87 -4.07
N LEU A 18 0.36 -6.39 -5.15
CA LEU A 18 -0.36 -6.63 -6.40
C LEU A 18 -1.46 -7.68 -6.23
N PHE A 19 -1.22 -8.73 -5.47
CA PHE A 19 -2.26 -9.70 -5.13
C PHE A 19 -3.42 -9.07 -4.35
N GLY A 20 -3.12 -8.21 -3.38
CA GLY A 20 -4.12 -7.41 -2.67
C GLY A 20 -4.91 -6.49 -3.60
N LEU A 21 -4.24 -5.84 -4.56
CA LEU A 21 -4.89 -5.03 -5.60
C LEU A 21 -5.82 -5.87 -6.49
N ILE A 22 -5.39 -7.07 -6.89
CA ILE A 22 -6.22 -8.02 -7.64
C ILE A 22 -7.50 -8.35 -6.86
N LEU A 23 -7.39 -8.62 -5.55
CA LEU A 23 -8.55 -8.85 -4.68
C LEU A 23 -9.45 -7.61 -4.55
N VAL A 24 -8.88 -6.42 -4.54
CA VAL A 24 -9.62 -5.16 -4.53
C VAL A 24 -10.34 -4.91 -5.85
N LEU A 25 -9.87 -5.38 -6.99
CA LEU A 25 -10.46 -5.07 -8.30
C LEU A 25 -11.62 -6.00 -8.67
N PRO A 26 -12.56 -5.59 -9.56
CA PRO A 26 -13.73 -6.41 -9.89
C PRO A 26 -13.37 -7.77 -10.50
N PHE A 27 -12.29 -7.86 -11.29
CA PHE A 27 -11.82 -9.11 -11.87
C PHE A 27 -11.31 -10.13 -10.84
N GLY A 28 -10.97 -9.71 -9.61
CA GLY A 28 -10.58 -10.61 -8.53
C GLY A 28 -11.73 -11.47 -8.00
N LYS A 29 -12.97 -11.29 -8.50
CA LYS A 29 -14.13 -12.07 -8.07
C LYS A 29 -13.92 -13.58 -8.27
N SER A 30 -13.41 -14.01 -9.43
CA SER A 30 -13.14 -15.43 -9.71
C SER A 30 -12.14 -16.05 -8.73
N ILE A 31 -11.15 -15.27 -8.29
CA ILE A 31 -10.16 -15.71 -7.29
C ILE A 31 -10.82 -15.77 -5.91
N GLY A 32 -11.61 -14.74 -5.56
CA GLY A 32 -12.41 -14.71 -4.34
C GLY A 32 -13.34 -15.92 -4.22
N ASP A 33 -14.11 -16.23 -5.26
CA ASP A 33 -15.05 -17.35 -5.31
C ASP A 33 -14.33 -18.70 -5.14
N SER A 34 -13.14 -18.84 -5.74
CA SER A 34 -12.30 -20.04 -5.60
C SER A 34 -11.74 -20.19 -4.19
N LEU A 35 -11.39 -19.08 -3.54
CA LEU A 35 -10.84 -19.04 -2.18
C LEU A 35 -11.92 -19.04 -1.09
N ALA A 36 -13.17 -18.71 -1.41
CA ALA A 36 -14.28 -18.62 -0.46
C ALA A 36 -14.56 -19.94 0.28
N GLY A 37 -14.24 -21.08 -0.33
CA GLY A 37 -14.32 -22.39 0.33
C GLY A 37 -13.28 -22.62 1.43
N ARG A 38 -12.22 -21.79 1.48
CA ARG A 38 -11.14 -21.87 2.50
C ARG A 38 -11.14 -20.67 3.43
N PHE A 39 -11.54 -19.50 2.95
CA PHE A 39 -11.51 -18.25 3.69
C PHE A 39 -12.88 -17.57 3.65
N GLU A 40 -13.58 -17.57 4.78
CA GLU A 40 -14.94 -17.00 4.90
C GLU A 40 -14.99 -15.51 4.47
N ILE A 41 -13.93 -14.75 4.77
CA ILE A 41 -13.80 -13.35 4.36
C ILE A 41 -13.94 -13.15 2.84
N MET A 42 -13.61 -14.16 2.02
CA MET A 42 -13.74 -14.07 0.57
C MET A 42 -15.16 -14.33 0.06
N GLY A 43 -16.07 -14.81 0.91
CA GLY A 43 -17.45 -15.15 0.53
C GLY A 43 -18.36 -13.95 0.26
N THR A 44 -17.89 -12.73 0.50
CA THR A 44 -18.63 -11.49 0.19
C THR A 44 -17.74 -10.50 -0.55
N GLU A 45 -18.32 -9.63 -1.37
CA GLU A 45 -17.55 -8.59 -2.05
C GLU A 45 -16.87 -7.64 -1.05
N ARG A 46 -17.58 -7.24 0.01
CA ARG A 46 -17.03 -6.45 1.11
C ARG A 46 -15.81 -7.11 1.71
N GLY A 47 -15.93 -8.38 2.10
CA GLY A 47 -14.86 -9.12 2.74
C GLY A 47 -13.65 -9.31 1.82
N ARG A 48 -13.87 -9.60 0.54
CA ARG A 48 -12.79 -9.71 -0.45
C ARG A 48 -12.00 -8.40 -0.59
N ILE A 49 -12.70 -7.26 -0.70
CA ILE A 49 -12.05 -5.95 -0.81
C ILE A 49 -11.32 -5.60 0.49
N THR A 50 -11.92 -5.85 1.67
CA THR A 50 -11.23 -5.60 2.95
C THR A 50 -10.01 -6.50 3.11
N ALA A 51 -10.06 -7.78 2.73
CA ALA A 51 -8.91 -8.68 2.73
C ALA A 51 -7.78 -8.15 1.83
N GLY A 52 -8.11 -7.69 0.62
CA GLY A 52 -7.15 -7.05 -0.28
C GLY A 52 -6.52 -5.81 0.33
N LEU A 53 -7.31 -4.93 0.95
CA LEU A 53 -6.83 -3.75 1.65
C LEU A 53 -5.93 -4.08 2.85
N GLN A 54 -6.20 -5.15 3.60
CA GLN A 54 -5.32 -5.60 4.68
C GLN A 54 -3.93 -5.94 4.15
N ILE A 55 -3.85 -6.68 3.05
CA ILE A 55 -2.60 -7.05 2.40
C ILE A 55 -1.87 -5.79 1.90
N ILE A 56 -2.56 -4.94 1.14
CA ILE A 56 -2.00 -3.70 0.58
C ILE A 56 -1.42 -2.81 1.69
N THR A 57 -2.19 -2.54 2.74
CA THR A 57 -1.78 -1.63 3.81
C THR A 57 -0.67 -2.21 4.69
N PHE A 58 -0.70 -3.53 4.94
CA PHE A 58 0.40 -4.19 5.66
C PHE A 58 1.72 -4.17 4.87
N PHE A 59 1.68 -4.49 3.57
CA PHE A 59 2.89 -4.47 2.75
C PHE A 59 3.34 -3.05 2.39
N GLY A 60 2.42 -2.08 2.31
CA GLY A 60 2.73 -0.64 2.27
C GLY A 60 3.48 -0.17 3.52
N PHE A 61 3.05 -0.62 4.70
CA PHE A 61 3.79 -0.40 5.95
C PHE A 61 5.18 -1.04 5.90
N ALA A 62 5.26 -2.32 5.52
CA ALA A 62 6.51 -3.07 5.49
C ALA A 62 7.55 -2.45 4.53
N VAL A 63 7.12 -2.04 3.32
CA VAL A 63 8.03 -1.40 2.36
C VAL A 63 8.45 -0.01 2.81
N SER A 64 7.59 0.72 3.53
CA SER A 64 7.95 2.03 4.11
C SER A 64 8.97 1.88 5.24
N ALA A 65 8.81 0.86 6.09
CA ALA A 65 9.80 0.50 7.10
C ALA A 65 11.13 0.07 6.48
N GLN A 66 11.09 -0.71 5.40
CA GLN A 66 12.28 -1.08 4.64
C GLN A 66 12.97 0.15 4.05
N THR A 67 12.22 1.08 3.47
CA THR A 67 12.74 2.35 2.92
C THR A 67 13.45 3.17 4.00
N PHE A 68 12.86 3.28 5.19
CA PHE A 68 13.48 3.96 6.32
C PHE A 68 14.77 3.26 6.77
N TRP A 69 14.75 1.92 6.87
CA TRP A 69 15.94 1.14 7.22
C TRP A 69 17.07 1.28 6.18
N ILE A 70 16.72 1.26 4.88
CA ILE A 70 17.66 1.47 3.77
C ILE A 70 18.35 2.83 3.91
N SER A 71 17.60 3.90 4.20
CA SER A 71 18.19 5.23 4.42
C SER A 71 19.27 5.23 5.50
N SER A 72 18.99 4.58 6.64
CA SER A 72 19.99 4.40 7.70
C SER A 72 21.20 3.60 7.22
N LYS A 73 21.01 2.55 6.41
CA LYS A 73 22.12 1.72 5.92
C LYS A 73 22.96 2.35 4.82
N ILE A 74 22.37 3.18 3.96
CA ILE A 74 23.14 3.97 2.99
C ILE A 74 24.07 4.93 3.74
N SER A 75 23.61 5.54 4.85
CA SER A 75 24.47 6.40 5.68
C SER A 75 25.67 5.67 6.30
N GLU A 76 25.58 4.34 6.47
CA GLU A 76 26.66 3.46 6.93
C GLU A 76 27.55 2.95 5.79
N GLY A 77 27.30 3.36 4.54
CA GLY A 77 28.04 2.94 3.34
C GLY A 77 27.44 1.72 2.61
N GLY A 78 26.18 1.37 2.87
CA GLY A 78 25.44 0.37 2.11
C GLY A 78 24.99 0.88 0.74
N ASP A 79 24.71 -0.06 -0.16
CA ASP A 79 24.22 0.20 -1.53
C ASP A 79 23.00 -0.70 -1.79
N PHE A 80 21.88 -0.12 -2.24
CA PHE A 80 20.62 -0.82 -2.43
C PHE A 80 19.95 -0.52 -3.77
N CYS A 81 19.51 -1.59 -4.44
CA CYS A 81 18.80 -1.49 -5.72
C CYS A 81 19.63 -0.81 -6.83
N SER A 82 20.96 -0.78 -6.77
CA SER A 82 21.87 -0.31 -7.85
C SER A 82 22.02 -1.32 -9.00
N SER A 83 20.89 -1.84 -9.46
CA SER A 83 20.87 -2.87 -10.51
C SER A 83 21.25 -2.34 -11.89
N SER A 84 21.15 -1.03 -12.12
CA SER A 84 21.55 -0.35 -13.36
C SER A 84 21.70 1.16 -13.15
N ALA A 85 22.14 1.88 -14.19
CA ALA A 85 22.21 3.34 -14.15
C ALA A 85 20.84 4.04 -13.94
N VAL A 86 19.72 3.36 -14.23
CA VAL A 86 18.35 3.92 -14.14
C VAL A 86 17.62 3.43 -12.89
N PHE A 87 17.76 2.16 -12.53
CA PHE A 87 17.23 1.63 -11.27
C PHE A 87 18.28 1.78 -10.19
N ASN A 88 18.13 2.82 -9.35
CA ASN A 88 18.99 3.11 -8.21
C ASN A 88 18.16 3.77 -7.11
N CYS A 89 18.12 3.16 -5.93
CA CYS A 89 17.42 3.76 -4.78
C CYS A 89 18.33 4.65 -3.93
N ASP A 90 19.65 4.53 -4.05
CA ASP A 90 20.60 5.28 -3.22
C ASP A 90 20.56 6.77 -3.53
N ASP A 91 20.47 7.13 -4.82
CA ASP A 91 20.42 8.52 -5.29
C ASP A 91 19.17 9.27 -4.79
N LEU A 92 18.15 8.54 -4.31
CA LEU A 92 16.87 9.09 -3.83
C LEU A 92 16.73 8.94 -2.32
N ILE A 93 16.83 7.71 -1.78
CA ILE A 93 16.66 7.41 -0.35
C ILE A 93 17.89 7.85 0.46
N GLY A 94 19.08 7.80 -0.14
CA GLY A 94 20.32 8.26 0.47
C GLY A 94 20.50 9.77 0.41
N ASN A 95 19.73 10.48 -0.43
CA ASN A 95 19.79 11.92 -0.55
C ASN A 95 19.08 12.60 0.61
N ALA A 96 19.84 13.32 1.45
CA ALA A 96 19.35 13.96 2.66
C ALA A 96 18.36 15.11 2.39
N GLU A 97 18.31 15.66 1.18
CA GLU A 97 17.37 16.71 0.79
C GLU A 97 16.08 16.13 0.19
N LEU A 98 16.18 15.04 -0.58
CA LEU A 98 15.04 14.42 -1.27
C LEU A 98 14.28 13.41 -0.40
N ASN A 99 14.96 12.71 0.52
CA ASN A 99 14.35 11.68 1.37
C ASN A 99 13.63 12.25 2.61
N VAL A 100 13.46 13.56 2.69
CA VAL A 100 12.75 14.22 3.79
C VAL A 100 11.62 15.10 3.28
N ASP A 101 10.59 15.26 4.10
CA ASP A 101 9.56 16.25 3.82
C ASP A 101 10.11 17.67 3.98
N PRO A 102 9.77 18.61 3.09
CA PRO A 102 10.37 19.94 3.07
C PRO A 102 9.86 20.87 4.18
N ILE A 103 8.88 20.45 4.99
CA ILE A 103 8.23 21.30 6.00
C ILE A 103 8.76 20.96 7.40
N PHE A 104 8.82 19.67 7.74
CA PHE A 104 9.19 19.16 9.05
C PHE A 104 10.53 18.39 9.06
N GLY A 105 11.10 18.07 7.89
CA GLY A 105 12.35 17.34 7.79
C GLY A 105 12.25 15.85 8.20
N LEU A 106 11.05 15.28 8.20
CA LEU A 106 10.82 13.88 8.52
C LEU A 106 11.07 13.01 7.29
N SER A 107 11.69 11.85 7.50
CA SER A 107 11.90 10.89 6.42
C SER A 107 10.57 10.43 5.82
N TRP A 108 10.48 10.39 4.49
CA TRP A 108 9.31 9.84 3.78
C TRP A 108 9.01 8.39 4.18
N GLY A 109 10.03 7.60 4.52
CA GLY A 109 9.86 6.24 5.04
C GLY A 109 9.07 6.22 6.36
N ILE A 110 9.37 7.12 7.31
CA ILE A 110 8.64 7.23 8.57
C ILE A 110 7.19 7.68 8.33
N ILE A 111 7.00 8.69 7.47
CA ILE A 111 5.67 9.18 7.11
C ILE A 111 4.83 8.03 6.53
N GLY A 112 5.40 7.28 5.57
CA GLY A 112 4.76 6.11 4.99
C GLY A 112 4.38 5.06 6.04
N MET A 113 5.30 4.73 6.97
CA MET A 113 5.02 3.79 8.06
C MET A 113 3.81 4.22 8.89
N VAL A 114 3.79 5.47 9.35
CA VAL A 114 2.70 5.98 10.20
C VAL A 114 1.36 5.96 9.45
N ILE A 115 1.36 6.42 8.20
CA ILE A 115 0.14 6.45 7.38
C ILE A 115 -0.37 5.04 7.08
N PHE A 116 0.49 4.12 6.65
CA PHE A 116 0.05 2.75 6.37
C PHE A 116 -0.35 1.98 7.64
N ALA A 117 0.27 2.23 8.78
CA ALA A 117 -0.16 1.68 10.07
C ALA A 117 -1.57 2.18 10.45
N LEU A 118 -1.83 3.48 10.29
CA LEU A 118 -3.15 4.07 10.51
C LEU A 118 -4.20 3.49 9.53
N LEU A 119 -3.86 3.37 8.25
CA LEU A 119 -4.74 2.76 7.24
C LEU A 119 -5.04 1.29 7.58
N LEU A 120 -4.03 0.52 7.97
CA LEU A 120 -4.20 -0.87 8.38
C LEU A 120 -5.12 -0.99 9.61
N PHE A 121 -4.95 -0.11 10.61
CA PHE A 121 -5.85 -0.02 11.76
C PHE A 121 -7.30 0.22 11.32
N MET A 122 -7.55 1.22 10.47
CA MET A 122 -8.89 1.51 9.96
C MET A 122 -9.49 0.32 9.20
N VAL A 123 -8.70 -0.36 8.36
CA VAL A 123 -9.14 -1.55 7.63
C VAL A 123 -9.49 -2.70 8.57
N LEU A 124 -8.71 -2.91 9.64
CA LEU A 124 -8.99 -3.93 10.65
C LEU A 124 -10.31 -3.65 11.38
N VAL A 125 -10.59 -2.39 11.72
CA VAL A 125 -11.88 -2.00 12.32
C VAL A 125 -13.02 -2.22 11.32
N LEU A 126 -12.87 -1.79 10.05
CA LEU A 126 -13.87 -2.01 9.00
C LEU A 126 -14.17 -3.51 8.76
N LYS A 127 -13.16 -4.36 8.89
CA LYS A 127 -13.32 -5.81 8.77
C LYS A 127 -14.11 -6.40 9.94
N ASN A 128 -13.75 -6.03 11.17
CA ASN A 128 -14.30 -6.64 12.38
C ASN A 128 -15.67 -6.05 12.76
N GLU A 129 -15.88 -4.76 12.49
CA GLU A 129 -17.11 -4.03 12.79
C GLU A 129 -17.65 -3.31 11.52
N PRO A 130 -18.10 -4.05 10.50
CA PRO A 130 -18.55 -3.48 9.23
C PRO A 130 -19.87 -2.69 9.35
N ASN A 131 -20.55 -2.72 10.49
CA ASN A 131 -21.74 -1.90 10.75
C ASN A 131 -21.58 -1.09 12.05
N GLY A 132 -20.34 -0.87 12.49
CA GLY A 132 -20.03 -0.09 13.68
C GLY A 132 -20.17 1.41 13.44
N GLU A 133 -20.12 2.19 14.53
CA GLU A 133 -20.28 3.65 14.47
C GLU A 133 -19.17 4.37 13.68
N TYR A 134 -17.99 3.75 13.55
CA TYR A 134 -16.85 4.32 12.84
C TYR A 134 -16.78 3.95 11.36
N THR A 135 -17.64 3.03 10.87
CA THR A 135 -17.52 2.48 9.51
C THR A 135 -17.50 3.60 8.46
N GLU A 136 -18.48 4.49 8.46
CA GLU A 136 -18.56 5.57 7.48
C GLU A 136 -17.38 6.55 7.59
N ARG A 137 -16.99 6.88 8.82
CA ARG A 137 -15.86 7.80 9.08
C ARG A 137 -14.55 7.21 8.53
N PHE A 138 -14.27 5.95 8.79
CA PHE A 138 -13.04 5.29 8.33
C PHE A 138 -12.99 5.07 6.82
N LEU A 139 -14.14 4.83 6.18
CA LEU A 139 -14.22 4.80 4.73
C LEU A 139 -13.89 6.17 4.11
N ASN A 140 -14.42 7.24 4.69
CA ASN A 140 -14.16 8.61 4.26
C ASN A 140 -12.71 9.02 4.52
N TYR A 141 -12.20 8.83 5.75
CA TYR A 141 -10.82 9.15 6.11
C TYR A 141 -9.81 8.35 5.30
N GLY A 142 -10.01 7.04 5.12
CA GLY A 142 -9.15 6.22 4.28
C GLY A 142 -9.07 6.74 2.84
N SER A 143 -10.19 7.17 2.26
CA SER A 143 -10.21 7.77 0.91
C SER A 143 -9.51 9.13 0.85
N VAL A 144 -9.71 9.99 1.86
CA VAL A 144 -9.09 11.32 1.91
C VAL A 144 -7.59 11.21 2.12
N ILE A 145 -7.14 10.37 3.06
CA ILE A 145 -5.71 10.15 3.36
C ILE A 145 -4.99 9.60 2.13
N THR A 146 -5.52 8.54 1.51
CA THR A 146 -4.89 7.94 0.31
C THR A 146 -4.99 8.85 -0.91
N GLY A 147 -6.06 9.65 -1.03
CA GLY A 147 -6.22 10.68 -2.05
C GLY A 147 -5.20 11.82 -1.89
N ALA A 148 -5.00 12.32 -0.68
CA ALA A 148 -3.94 13.29 -0.38
C ALA A 148 -2.54 12.70 -0.64
N GLY A 149 -2.35 11.40 -0.37
CA GLY A 149 -1.14 10.66 -0.71
C GLY A 149 -0.78 10.71 -2.20
N ILE A 150 -1.74 10.91 -3.11
CA ILE A 150 -1.45 11.09 -4.54
C ILE A 150 -0.62 12.36 -4.78
N LEU A 151 -0.87 13.45 -4.04
CA LEU A 151 -0.08 14.67 -4.17
C LEU A 151 1.37 14.46 -3.72
N VAL A 152 1.56 13.70 -2.64
CA VAL A 152 2.90 13.31 -2.17
C VAL A 152 3.59 12.41 -3.19
N ILE A 153 2.89 11.44 -3.77
CA ILE A 153 3.45 10.58 -4.82
C ILE A 153 3.88 11.41 -6.03
N LEU A 154 3.08 12.38 -6.47
CA LEU A 154 3.44 13.25 -7.59
C LEU A 154 4.72 14.06 -7.30
N LEU A 155 4.87 14.54 -6.06
CA LEU A 155 6.11 15.18 -5.61
C LEU A 155 7.29 14.20 -5.64
N LEU A 156 7.16 13.01 -5.08
CA LEU A 156 8.25 12.03 -5.04
C LEU A 156 8.65 11.52 -6.42
N VAL A 157 7.68 11.33 -7.32
CA VAL A 157 7.94 11.00 -8.73
C VAL A 157 8.64 12.17 -9.43
N SER A 158 8.38 13.42 -9.05
CA SER A 158 9.13 14.56 -9.61
C SER A 158 10.62 14.51 -9.24
N TYR A 159 10.96 13.99 -8.06
CA TYR A 159 12.35 13.77 -7.64
C TYR A 159 13.00 12.63 -8.45
N GLU A 160 12.28 11.54 -8.70
CA GLU A 160 12.71 10.45 -9.60
C GLU A 160 13.02 10.97 -11.02
N VAL A 161 12.15 11.85 -11.55
CA VAL A 161 12.35 12.47 -12.86
C VAL A 161 13.54 13.43 -12.87
N GLN A 162 13.72 14.22 -11.81
CA GLN A 162 14.84 15.16 -11.68
C GLN A 162 16.19 14.44 -11.67
N GLU A 163 16.31 13.35 -10.91
CA GLU A 163 17.54 12.57 -10.82
C GLU A 163 17.73 11.60 -12.01
N GLY A 164 16.67 11.39 -12.81
CA GLY A 164 16.68 10.41 -13.90
C GLY A 164 16.78 8.97 -13.40
N LYS A 165 16.28 8.70 -12.19
CA LYS A 165 16.38 7.42 -11.48
C LYS A 165 15.00 6.92 -11.07
N ILE A 166 14.83 5.61 -11.02
CA ILE A 166 13.62 4.95 -10.52
C ILE A 166 13.99 4.13 -9.30
N CYS A 167 13.31 4.37 -8.17
CA CYS A 167 13.44 3.52 -7.01
C CYS A 167 12.29 2.53 -6.91
N LEU A 168 12.60 1.23 -6.94
CA LEU A 168 11.59 0.18 -6.89
C LEU A 168 10.89 0.07 -5.52
N TYR A 169 11.56 0.44 -4.43
CA TYR A 169 10.93 0.53 -3.10
C TYR A 169 9.90 1.65 -3.05
N CYS A 170 10.25 2.86 -3.53
CA CYS A 170 9.33 3.99 -3.65
C CYS A 170 8.15 3.65 -4.56
N THR A 171 8.42 3.08 -5.73
CA THR A 171 7.40 2.62 -6.69
C THR A 171 6.43 1.63 -6.02
N THR A 172 6.92 0.69 -5.22
CA THR A 172 6.07 -0.26 -4.49
C THR A 172 5.19 0.44 -3.46
N ALA A 173 5.71 1.43 -2.72
CA ALA A 173 4.93 2.25 -1.80
C ALA A 173 3.86 3.09 -2.53
N HIS A 174 4.21 3.68 -3.68
CA HIS A 174 3.28 4.44 -4.53
C HIS A 174 2.12 3.54 -5.00
N ILE A 175 2.43 2.34 -5.49
CA ILE A 175 1.44 1.33 -5.90
C ILE A 175 0.55 0.96 -4.71
N ALA A 176 1.11 0.75 -3.52
CA ALA A 176 0.33 0.41 -2.33
C ALA A 176 -0.68 1.52 -1.98
N ASN A 177 -0.29 2.79 -2.02
CA ASN A 177 -1.21 3.89 -1.74
C ASN A 177 -2.31 4.02 -2.82
N ILE A 178 -1.96 3.92 -4.10
CA ILE A 178 -2.93 3.96 -5.20
C ILE A 178 -3.92 2.79 -5.08
N ALA A 179 -3.42 1.59 -4.80
CA ALA A 179 -4.25 0.41 -4.58
C ALA A 179 -5.18 0.57 -3.37
N ALA A 180 -4.68 1.17 -2.29
CA ALA A 180 -5.48 1.49 -1.11
C ALA A 180 -6.59 2.52 -1.43
N LEU A 181 -6.28 3.57 -2.20
CA LEU A 181 -7.27 4.54 -2.66
C LEU A 181 -8.39 3.86 -3.44
N ILE A 182 -8.04 3.02 -4.41
CA ILE A 182 -9.03 2.24 -5.18
C ILE A 182 -9.89 1.40 -4.23
N GLY A 183 -9.28 0.71 -3.26
CA GLY A 183 -10.00 -0.11 -2.30
C GLY A 183 -10.98 0.67 -1.43
N PHE A 184 -10.56 1.82 -0.87
CA PHE A 184 -11.43 2.68 -0.07
C PHE A 184 -12.57 3.28 -0.90
N LEU A 185 -12.32 3.74 -2.13
CA LEU A 185 -13.36 4.24 -3.02
C LEU A 185 -14.38 3.15 -3.37
N ARG A 186 -13.92 1.91 -3.62
CA ARG A 186 -14.82 0.78 -3.86
C ARG A 186 -15.64 0.42 -2.63
N LEU A 187 -15.04 0.38 -1.44
CA LEU A 187 -15.80 0.13 -0.21
C LEU A 187 -16.80 1.24 0.09
N ARG A 188 -16.48 2.51 -0.19
CA ARG A 188 -17.45 3.62 -0.07
C ARG A 188 -18.66 3.42 -0.96
N LYS A 189 -18.42 3.15 -2.25
CA LYS A 189 -19.49 2.86 -3.20
C LYS A 189 -20.31 1.65 -2.77
N LEU A 190 -19.67 0.61 -2.25
CA LEU A 190 -20.35 -0.56 -1.72
C LEU A 190 -21.18 -0.24 -0.47
N HIS A 191 -20.71 0.66 0.40
CA HIS A 191 -21.43 1.07 1.61
C HIS A 191 -22.67 1.92 1.32
N GLU A 192 -22.69 2.63 0.18
CA GLU A 192 -23.89 3.31 -0.34
C GLU A 192 -24.95 2.29 -0.79
N ASP A 193 -24.54 1.16 -1.38
CA ASP A 193 -25.41 0.02 -1.68
C ASP A 193 -25.58 -0.89 -0.46
N LYS A 194 -26.54 -0.55 0.41
CA LYS A 194 -26.84 -1.32 1.63
C LYS A 194 -27.18 -2.79 1.38
N THR A 195 -27.64 -3.16 0.18
CA THR A 195 -27.98 -4.56 -0.14
C THR A 195 -26.70 -5.39 -0.30
N LEU A 196 -25.74 -4.88 -1.07
CA LEU A 196 -24.44 -5.53 -1.29
C LEU A 196 -23.55 -5.45 -0.05
N TRP A 197 -23.58 -4.34 0.69
CA TRP A 197 -22.81 -4.16 1.93
C TRP A 197 -23.15 -5.20 3.01
N LYS A 198 -24.43 -5.56 3.13
CA LYS A 198 -24.97 -6.50 4.12
C LYS A 198 -25.10 -7.93 3.60
N ALA A 199 -24.62 -8.21 2.39
CA ALA A 199 -24.62 -9.55 1.83
C ALA A 199 -23.89 -10.52 2.77
N LYS A 200 -24.47 -11.71 2.94
CA LYS A 200 -23.85 -12.81 3.68
C LYS A 200 -23.13 -13.73 2.70
N PRO A 201 -22.09 -14.46 3.13
CA PRO A 201 -21.51 -15.53 2.32
C PRO A 201 -22.62 -16.48 1.89
N SER A 202 -22.65 -16.86 0.61
CA SER A 202 -23.55 -17.93 0.16
C SER A 202 -23.15 -19.22 0.90
N SER A 203 -24.02 -19.73 1.76
CA SER A 203 -23.81 -21.02 2.42
C SER A 203 -23.64 -22.08 1.33
N LYS A 204 -22.47 -22.73 1.28
CA LYS A 204 -22.33 -24.01 0.62
C LYS A 204 -22.75 -25.11 1.59
#